data_AF-A0A7Y5US62-F1
#
_entry.id   AF-A0A7Y5US62-F1
#
_cell.length_a   1.000
_cell.length_b   1.000
_cell.length_c   1.000
_cell.angle_alpha   90.00
_cell.angle_beta   90.00
_cell.angle_gamma   90.00
#
_symmetry.space_group_name_H-M   'P 1'
#
loop_
_entity.id
_entity.type
_entity.pdbx_description
1 polymer ?
#
loop_
_entity_poly.entity_id
_entity_poly.type
_entity_poly.pdbx_seq_one_letter_code
_entity_poly.pdbx_strand_id
1 'polypeptide(L)' 'MGRRGLYWFAKTLEGVGMIVVLVGVFVSMTEGFEGRGLESMAYEFQGLMIGGGLFLVGVLIERKLGTR' A
#
# COMPACT_ATOMS: atom_id res chain seq x y z
N MET A 1 20.76 -5.77 11.80
CA MET A 1 19.36 -6.11 12.12
C MET A 1 19.21 -7.63 12.10
N GLY A 2 18.71 -8.25 13.18
CA GLY A 2 18.44 -9.70 13.18
C GLY A 2 17.21 -10.07 12.36
N ARG A 3 17.05 -11.36 12.00
CA ARG A 3 15.90 -11.87 11.23
C ARG A 3 14.54 -11.40 11.77
N ARG A 4 14.39 -11.34 13.11
CA ARG A 4 13.19 -10.82 13.78
C ARG A 4 12.91 -9.34 13.46
N GLY A 5 13.94 -8.50 13.43
CA GLY A 5 13.79 -7.07 13.12
C GLY A 5 13.41 -6.85 11.66
N LEU A 6 13.96 -7.63 10.73
CA LEU A 6 13.62 -7.53 9.31
C LEU A 6 12.21 -8.03 9.02
N TYR A 7 11.74 -9.07 9.74
CA TYR A 7 10.36 -9.53 9.68
C TYR A 7 9.36 -8.45 10.15
N TRP A 8 9.61 -7.84 11.31
CA TRP A 8 8.74 -6.76 11.79
C TRP A 8 8.73 -5.56 10.84
N PHE A 9 9.89 -5.21 10.28
CA PHE A 9 9.98 -4.15 9.27
C PHE A 9 9.14 -4.49 8.01
N ALA A 10 9.24 -5.72 7.51
CA ALA A 10 8.44 -6.18 6.38
C ALA A 10 6.93 -6.11 6.68
N LYS A 11 6.50 -6.54 7.86
CA LYS A 11 5.10 -6.44 8.31
C LYS A 11 4.62 -5.01 8.45
N THR A 12 5.46 -4.10 8.94
CA THR A 12 5.13 -2.67 8.97
C THR A 12 4.94 -2.12 7.57
N LEU A 13 5.80 -2.47 6.61
CA LEU A 13 5.66 -2.05 5.22
C LEU A 13 4.38 -2.60 4.57
N GLU A 14 4.07 -3.88 4.79
CA GLU A 14 2.80 -4.49 4.35
C GLU A 14 1.60 -3.75 4.97
N GLY A 15 1.62 -3.54 6.28
CA GLY A 15 0.53 -2.87 6.99
C GLY A 15 0.30 -1.43 6.52
N VAL A 16 1.36 -0.63 6.44
CA VAL A 16 1.29 0.77 5.98
C VAL A 16 0.86 0.82 4.52
N GLY A 17 1.42 -0.02 3.66
CA GLY A 17 1.04 -0.08 2.25
C GLY A 17 -0.44 -0.40 2.07
N MET A 18 -0.96 -1.35 2.84
CA MET A 18 -2.37 -1.72 2.84
C MET A 18 -3.27 -0.57 3.32
N ILE A 19 -2.88 0.13 4.39
CA ILE A 19 -3.64 1.31 4.88
C ILE A 19 -3.71 2.38 3.80
N VAL A 20 -2.60 2.69 3.13
CA VAL A 20 -2.57 3.71 2.07
C VAL A 20 -3.47 3.31 0.90
N VAL A 21 -3.43 2.04 0.47
CA VAL A 21 -4.34 1.53 -0.57
C VAL A 21 -5.79 1.66 -0.14
N LEU A 22 -6.13 1.24 1.09
CA LEU A 22 -7.51 1.32 1.58
C LEU A 22 -8.01 2.76 1.62
N VAL A 23 -7.21 3.69 2.14
CA VAL A 23 -7.57 5.12 2.15
C VAL A 23 -7.78 5.64 0.73
N GLY A 24 -6.87 5.31 -0.19
CA GLY A 24 -7.01 5.70 -1.61
C GLY A 24 -8.31 5.17 -2.22
N VAL A 25 -8.63 3.89 -1.99
CA VAL A 25 -9.88 3.28 -2.48
C VAL A 25 -11.11 3.94 -1.87
N PHE A 26 -11.10 4.22 -0.56
CA PHE A 26 -12.23 4.91 0.09
C PHE A 26 -12.44 6.31 -0.49
N VAL A 27 -11.37 7.06 -0.73
CA VAL A 27 -11.44 8.38 -1.37
C VAL A 27 -11.97 8.27 -2.81
N SER A 28 -11.42 7.37 -3.62
CA SER A 28 -11.91 7.09 -4.98
C SER A 28 -13.41 6.77 -5.00
N MET A 29 -13.88 5.98 -4.05
CA MET A 29 -15.31 5.66 -3.94
C MET A 29 -16.13 6.92 -3.68
N THR A 30 -15.73 7.74 -2.70
CA THR A 30 -16.46 8.98 -2.38
C THR A 30 -16.48 9.97 -3.54
N GLU A 31 -15.37 10.17 -4.24
CA GLU A 31 -15.27 11.12 -5.36
C GLU A 31 -15.96 10.60 -6.63
N GLY A 32 -15.94 9.28 -6.85
CA GLY A 32 -16.67 8.62 -7.93
C GLY A 32 -18.19 8.78 -7.80
N PHE A 33 -18.73 8.86 -6.57
CA PHE A 33 -20.14 9.17 -6.34
C PHE A 33 -20.50 10.66 -6.56
N GLU A 34 -19.53 11.58 -6.48
CA GLU A 34 -19.74 13.03 -6.65
C GLU A 34 -19.56 13.52 -8.11
N GLY A 35 -19.19 12.66 -9.06
CA GLY A 35 -19.09 13.00 -10.48
C GLY A 35 -17.84 13.82 -10.88
N ARG A 36 -16.83 13.93 -10.00
CA ARG A 36 -15.54 14.61 -10.23
C ARG A 36 -14.42 13.69 -10.75
N GLY A 37 -14.78 12.54 -11.32
CA GLY A 37 -13.88 11.39 -11.51
C GLY A 37 -12.73 11.50 -12.53
N LEU A 38 -12.51 12.62 -13.22
CA LEU A 38 -11.35 12.77 -14.13
C LEU A 38 -10.19 13.58 -13.52
N GLU A 39 -10.49 14.51 -12.61
CA GLU A 39 -9.46 15.35 -11.97
C GLU A 39 -8.79 14.64 -10.77
N SER A 40 -9.52 13.73 -10.12
CA SER A 40 -9.03 12.94 -8.97
C SER A 40 -8.15 11.75 -9.35
N MET A 41 -8.28 11.22 -10.58
CA MET A 41 -7.64 9.97 -10.99
C MET A 41 -6.11 9.94 -10.82
N ALA A 42 -5.44 11.08 -11.00
CA ALA A 42 -3.98 11.16 -10.83
C ALA A 42 -3.56 10.92 -9.37
N TYR A 43 -4.30 11.49 -8.42
CA TYR A 43 -4.06 11.31 -6.99
C TYR A 43 -4.42 9.90 -6.53
N GLU A 44 -5.53 9.35 -7.04
CA GLU A 44 -5.94 7.97 -6.78
C GLU A 44 -4.88 6.97 -7.27
N PHE A 45 -4.39 7.14 -8.49
CA PHE A 45 -3.33 6.31 -9.06
C PHE A 45 -2.04 6.41 -8.27
N GLN A 46 -1.65 7.62 -7.85
CA GLN A 46 -0.46 7.83 -7.04
C GLN A 46 -0.58 7.15 -5.66
N GLY A 47 -1.74 7.27 -5.00
CA GLY A 47 -2.01 6.59 -3.74
C GLY A 47 -1.94 5.07 -3.86
N LEU A 48 -2.52 4.52 -4.93
CA LEU A 48 -2.49 3.09 -5.22
C LEU A 48 -1.06 2.60 -5.49
N MET A 49 -0.28 3.34 -6.28
CA MET A 49 1.10 2.98 -6.62
C MET A 49 2.03 3.06 -5.41
N ILE A 50 1.89 4.08 -4.56
CA ILE A 50 2.69 4.22 -3.34
C ILE A 50 2.31 3.13 -2.33
N GLY A 51 1.02 2.95 -2.05
CA GLY A 51 0.54 1.97 -1.10
C GLY A 51 0.83 0.53 -1.54
N GLY A 52 0.53 0.22 -2.81
CA GLY A 52 0.83 -1.07 -3.42
C GLY A 52 2.33 -1.35 -3.50
N GLY A 53 3.14 -0.33 -3.79
CA GLY A 53 4.60 -0.42 -3.78
C GLY A 53 5.17 -0.76 -2.40
N LEU A 54 4.73 -0.06 -1.36
CA LEU A 54 5.13 -0.34 0.03
C LEU A 54 4.74 -1.77 0.44
N PHE A 55 3.52 -2.19 0.09
CA PHE A 55 3.04 -3.54 0.35
C PHE A 55 3.91 -4.59 -0.35
N LEU A 56 4.18 -4.41 -1.64
CA LEU A 56 5.02 -5.33 -2.43
C LEU A 56 6.45 -5.41 -1.90
N VAL A 57 7.05 -4.30 -1.48
CA VAL A 57 8.39 -4.31 -0.87
C VAL A 57 8.38 -5.13 0.42
N GLY A 58 7.36 -4.96 1.28
CA GLY A 58 7.19 -5.82 2.47
C GLY A 58 7.12 -7.30 2.12
N VAL A 59 6.29 -7.67 1.15
CA VAL A 59 6.14 -9.06 0.67
C VAL A 59 7.46 -9.62 0.13
N LEU A 60 8.21 -8.84 -0.66
CA LEU A 60 9.49 -9.26 -1.22
C LEU A 60 10.54 -9.50 -0.13
N ILE A 61 10.53 -8.67 0.93
CA ILE A 61 11.41 -8.86 2.08
C ILE A 61 11.04 -10.14 2.84
N GLU A 62 9.75 -10.42 3.08
CA GLU A 62 9.31 -11.68 3.70
C GLU A 62 9.69 -12.91 2.89
N ARG A 63 9.49 -12.86 1.56
CA ARG A 63 9.88 -13.96 0.66
C ARG A 63 11.38 -14.25 0.74
N LYS A 64 12.22 -13.20 0.77
CA LYS A 64 13.68 -13.38 0.93
C LYS A 64 14.07 -13.91 2.31
N LEU A 65 13.24 -13.70 3.33
CA LEU A 65 13.45 -14.27 4.66
C LEU A 65 13.02 -15.74 4.78
N GLY A 66 12.33 -16.28 3.76
CA GLY A 66 11.82 -17.66 3.76
C GLY A 66 10.70 -17.89 4.76
N THR A 67 10.02 -16.83 5.18
CA THR A 67 8.91 -16.89 6.14
C THR A 67 7.55 -17.09 5.48
N ARG A 68 7.51 -17.14 4.15
CA ARG A 68 6.32 -17.27 3.30
C ARG A 68 6.69 -17.80 1.94
#